data_AF-A0A820TCY1-F1
#
_entry.id   AF-A0A820TCY1-F1
#
_cell.length_a   1.000
_cell.length_b   1.000
_cell.length_c   1.000
_cell.angle_alpha   90.00
_cell.angle_beta   90.00
_cell.angle_gamma   90.00
#
_symmetry.space_group_name_H-M   'P 1'
#
loop_
_entity.id
_entity.type
_entity.pdbx_description
1 polymer ?
#
loop_
_entity_poly.entity_id
_entity_poly.type
_entity_poly.pdbx_seq_one_letter_code
_entity_poly.pdbx_strand_id
1 'polypeptide(L)'
;MYPQQLSEIASSPPPPPYSNQTGFNSLQPTSGPVSSEERLRKFQYLVNRYEINRDFATRLRALEGYEIVFIVDDSGSMNTPLGDLAGPYDRNPTRWDELRQTVSIVVDIASLFDPDGIDIFFLNREPMRHVKSSDELVAVFTVQPQGPTPILRVLRHVLREKQLEIQERKLLILIATDGVPTNENGQQDTKSLEHALRHERNPINRIPVTIIACTDDYECIGYLNRWDKKIPNLDVADDYKSERQEIQKVQGKDFPFSFGDYVVKVLMGAVDSWFDTLDERRVTTSGPTGRRT
;
A
#
# COMPACT_ATOMS: atom_id res chain seq x y z
N MET A 1 0.22 65.95 -65.57
CA MET A 1 -1.09 65.98 -64.89
C MET A 1 -0.86 65.70 -63.41
N TYR A 2 -1.23 66.64 -62.53
CA TYR A 2 -1.25 66.52 -61.05
C TYR A 2 -2.47 65.68 -60.58
N PRO A 3 -2.62 65.30 -59.30
CA PRO A 3 -1.67 64.96 -58.22
C PRO A 3 -1.97 63.57 -57.57
N GLN A 4 -1.06 63.03 -56.75
CA GLN A 4 -1.35 61.90 -55.84
C GLN A 4 -1.51 62.40 -54.40
N GLN A 5 -2.64 62.07 -53.79
CA GLN A 5 -3.00 62.38 -52.39
C GLN A 5 -2.50 61.29 -51.44
N LEU A 6 -1.95 61.77 -50.32
CA LEU A 6 -1.58 61.05 -49.11
C LEU A 6 -2.81 60.50 -48.37
N SER A 7 -2.66 59.34 -47.73
CA SER A 7 -3.45 58.92 -46.57
C SER A 7 -2.52 58.53 -45.43
N GLU A 8 -2.64 59.25 -44.32
CA GLU A 8 -1.90 59.10 -43.07
C GLU A 8 -2.23 57.78 -42.35
N ILE A 9 -1.22 57.13 -41.78
CA ILE A 9 -1.40 56.22 -40.64
C ILE A 9 -0.48 56.74 -39.53
N ALA A 10 -1.10 57.22 -38.46
CA ALA A 10 -0.45 57.76 -37.28
C ALA A 10 0.28 56.67 -36.48
N SER A 11 1.53 56.92 -36.12
CA SER A 11 2.33 56.09 -35.21
C SER A 11 2.03 56.45 -33.75
N SER A 12 1.60 55.48 -32.95
CA SER A 12 1.37 55.63 -31.51
C SER A 12 2.68 55.83 -30.72
N PRO A 13 2.70 56.63 -29.63
CA PRO A 13 3.89 56.85 -28.80
C PRO A 13 4.22 55.64 -27.91
N PRO A 14 5.50 55.48 -27.51
CA PRO A 14 5.93 54.36 -26.67
C PRO A 14 5.39 54.45 -25.23
N PRO A 15 5.18 53.32 -24.55
CA PRO A 15 4.65 53.29 -23.20
C PRO A 15 5.65 53.82 -22.16
N PRO A 16 5.16 54.35 -21.02
CA PRO A 16 6.00 54.91 -19.97
C PRO A 16 6.78 53.82 -19.21
N PRO A 17 7.90 54.18 -18.55
CA PRO A 17 8.71 53.23 -17.78
C PRO A 17 7.95 52.75 -16.54
N TYR A 18 7.92 51.43 -16.33
CA TYR A 18 7.27 50.82 -15.17
C TYR A 18 8.05 51.14 -13.88
N SER A 19 7.41 51.91 -13.01
CA SER A 19 7.77 52.12 -11.62
C SER A 19 7.40 50.92 -10.75
N ASN A 20 8.35 50.44 -9.96
CA ASN A 20 8.14 49.42 -8.92
C ASN A 20 7.12 49.89 -7.86
N GLN A 21 5.94 49.26 -7.81
CA GLN A 21 5.07 49.25 -6.64
C GLN A 21 4.40 47.87 -6.48
N THR A 22 4.88 47.14 -5.47
CA THR A 22 4.14 46.35 -4.48
C THR A 22 2.73 45.87 -4.83
N GLY A 23 2.54 44.53 -4.81
CA GLY A 23 1.21 43.94 -4.62
C GLY A 23 0.91 42.65 -5.38
N PHE A 24 1.81 41.65 -5.37
CA PHE A 24 1.41 40.29 -5.72
C PHE A 24 1.65 39.41 -4.49
N ASN A 25 0.56 39.11 -3.77
CA ASN A 25 0.51 37.95 -2.90
C ASN A 25 0.68 36.71 -3.79
N SER A 26 1.92 36.28 -3.97
CA SER A 26 2.20 34.90 -4.34
C SER A 26 1.66 34.04 -3.21
N LEU A 27 0.53 33.35 -3.46
CA LEU A 27 0.12 32.19 -2.68
C LEU A 27 1.24 31.16 -2.80
N GLN A 28 2.22 31.25 -1.90
CA GLN A 28 3.12 30.13 -1.64
C GLN A 28 2.23 28.97 -1.16
N PRO A 29 2.42 27.74 -1.67
CA PRO A 29 1.83 26.59 -1.02
C PRO A 29 2.41 26.57 0.39
N THR A 30 1.56 26.79 1.39
CA THR A 30 1.94 26.68 2.79
C THR A 30 2.13 25.19 3.08
N SER A 31 3.32 24.66 2.82
CA SER A 31 3.78 23.39 3.39
C SER A 31 4.13 23.60 4.87
N GLY A 32 3.13 23.97 5.66
CA GLY A 32 3.19 23.88 7.11
C GLY A 32 2.99 22.42 7.54
N PRO A 33 3.51 22.00 8.71
CA PRO A 33 3.15 20.71 9.26
C PRO A 33 1.63 20.63 9.45
N VAL A 34 1.00 19.64 8.80
CA VAL A 34 -0.44 19.33 8.94
C VAL A 34 -0.78 19.33 10.43
N SER A 35 -1.74 20.17 10.82
CA SER A 35 -2.09 20.35 12.24
C SER A 35 -2.57 19.03 12.85
N SER A 36 -2.31 18.80 14.14
CA SER A 36 -2.75 17.56 14.82
C SER A 36 -4.26 17.33 14.70
N GLU A 37 -5.06 18.40 14.58
CA GLU A 37 -6.50 18.33 14.35
C GLU A 37 -6.84 17.83 12.94
N GLU A 38 -6.13 18.30 11.93
CA GLU A 38 -6.32 17.85 10.55
C GLU A 38 -5.89 16.38 10.37
N ARG A 39 -4.79 15.96 11.00
CA ARG A 39 -4.39 14.54 11.05
C ARG A 39 -5.47 13.68 11.72
N LEU A 40 -6.06 14.15 12.82
CA LEU A 40 -7.13 13.44 13.51
C LEU A 40 -8.40 13.34 12.64
N ARG A 41 -8.77 14.42 11.93
CA ARG A 41 -9.91 14.41 11.00
C ARG A 41 -9.67 13.43 9.84
N LYS A 42 -8.49 13.44 9.23
CA LYS A 42 -8.12 12.49 8.16
C LYS A 42 -8.14 11.05 8.69
N PHE A 43 -7.61 10.81 9.88
CA PHE A 43 -7.65 9.50 10.55
C PHE A 43 -9.09 9.03 10.76
N GLN A 44 -9.96 9.85 11.34
CA GLN A 44 -11.37 9.51 11.56
C GLN A 44 -12.12 9.26 10.25
N TYR A 45 -11.83 10.06 9.21
CA TYR A 45 -12.41 9.87 7.89
C TYR A 45 -12.04 8.49 7.32
N LEU A 46 -10.77 8.10 7.36
CA LEU A 46 -10.31 6.82 6.80
C LEU A 46 -10.81 5.62 7.61
N VAL A 47 -10.82 5.72 8.95
CA VAL A 47 -11.38 4.69 9.83
C VAL A 47 -12.86 4.44 9.52
N ASN A 48 -13.64 5.50 9.34
CA ASN A 48 -15.05 5.37 8.99
C ASN A 48 -15.25 4.87 7.54
N ARG A 49 -14.48 5.40 6.59
CA ARG A 49 -14.55 5.06 5.16
C ARG A 49 -14.30 3.57 4.92
N TYR A 50 -13.32 3.01 5.63
CA TYR A 50 -12.90 1.62 5.48
C TYR A 50 -13.48 0.70 6.56
N GLU A 51 -14.42 1.19 7.37
CA GLU A 51 -15.10 0.42 8.41
C GLU A 51 -14.11 -0.29 9.35
N ILE A 52 -13.03 0.41 9.72
CA ILE A 52 -11.97 -0.13 10.57
C ILE A 52 -12.45 -0.11 12.03
N ASN A 53 -12.34 -1.24 12.70
CA ASN A 53 -12.61 -1.39 14.12
C ASN A 53 -11.74 -0.42 14.92
N ARG A 54 -12.33 0.19 15.95
CA ARG A 54 -11.64 1.19 16.78
C ARG A 54 -10.38 0.63 17.45
N ASP A 55 -10.41 -0.59 17.97
CA ASP A 55 -9.24 -1.20 18.62
C ASP A 55 -8.11 -1.39 17.60
N PHE A 56 -8.43 -1.84 16.38
CA PHE A 56 -7.49 -1.98 15.27
C PHE A 56 -6.88 -0.63 14.91
N ALA A 57 -7.73 0.38 14.73
CA ALA A 57 -7.33 1.73 14.37
C ALA A 57 -6.37 2.36 15.40
N THR A 58 -6.61 2.18 16.70
CA THR A 58 -5.74 2.75 17.75
C THR A 58 -4.33 2.19 17.75
N ARG A 59 -4.13 0.97 17.23
CA ARG A 59 -2.82 0.31 17.16
C ARG A 59 -1.98 0.75 15.97
N LEU A 60 -2.60 1.29 14.91
CA LEU A 60 -1.90 1.82 13.73
C LEU A 60 -0.81 2.85 14.06
N ARG A 61 -0.90 3.51 15.23
CA ARG A 61 0.14 4.42 15.72
C ARG A 61 1.53 3.75 15.83
N ALA A 62 1.59 2.43 15.98
CA ALA A 62 2.86 1.70 15.97
C ALA A 62 3.63 1.84 14.64
N LEU A 63 2.98 2.26 13.56
CA LEU A 63 3.60 2.58 12.27
C LEU A 63 4.24 3.98 12.24
N GLU A 64 4.10 4.80 13.28
CA GLU A 64 4.85 6.06 13.38
C GLU A 64 6.36 5.78 13.30
N GLY A 65 7.05 6.43 12.37
CA GLY A 65 8.49 6.26 12.15
C GLY A 65 8.87 5.04 11.29
N TYR A 66 7.91 4.38 10.65
CA TYR A 66 8.17 3.38 9.61
C TYR A 66 8.18 4.02 8.22
N GLU A 67 9.21 3.75 7.44
CA GLU A 67 9.16 3.79 5.98
C GLU A 67 8.38 2.56 5.49
N ILE A 68 7.45 2.74 4.56
CA ILE A 68 6.61 1.64 4.06
C ILE A 68 6.86 1.44 2.56
N VAL A 69 7.20 0.19 2.20
CA VAL A 69 7.37 -0.25 0.82
C VAL A 69 6.39 -1.37 0.52
N PHE A 70 5.70 -1.30 -0.62
CA PHE A 70 4.82 -2.34 -1.11
C PHE A 70 5.37 -2.95 -2.41
N ILE A 71 5.81 -4.20 -2.36
CA ILE A 71 6.15 -5.01 -3.52
C ILE A 71 4.87 -5.69 -4.04
N VAL A 72 4.48 -5.35 -5.27
CA VAL A 72 3.23 -5.75 -5.91
C VAL A 72 3.53 -6.73 -7.05
N ASP A 73 3.02 -7.95 -6.92
CA ASP A 73 3.02 -8.92 -8.01
C ASP A 73 2.07 -8.46 -9.13
N ASP A 74 2.66 -8.15 -10.28
CA ASP A 74 1.97 -7.85 -11.53
C ASP A 74 2.32 -8.88 -12.61
N SER A 75 2.61 -10.12 -12.21
CA SER A 75 2.85 -11.25 -13.10
C SER A 75 1.56 -11.77 -13.75
N GLY A 76 1.69 -12.56 -14.81
CA GLY A 76 0.54 -13.03 -15.58
C GLY A 76 -0.50 -13.82 -14.78
N SER A 77 -0.11 -14.53 -13.71
CA SER A 77 -1.00 -15.33 -12.87
C SER A 77 -2.02 -14.49 -12.10
N MET A 78 -1.72 -13.22 -11.83
CA MET A 78 -2.61 -12.29 -11.14
C MET A 78 -3.90 -11.96 -11.93
N ASN A 79 -3.97 -12.31 -13.22
CA ASN A 79 -5.21 -12.25 -14.00
C ASN A 79 -6.21 -13.37 -13.65
N THR A 80 -5.85 -14.31 -12.77
CA THR A 80 -6.73 -15.42 -12.38
C THR A 80 -7.98 -14.89 -11.67
N PRO A 81 -9.20 -15.27 -12.10
CA PRO A 81 -10.44 -14.93 -11.41
C PRO A 81 -10.50 -15.53 -10.01
N LEU A 82 -11.09 -14.80 -9.07
CA LEU A 82 -11.36 -15.26 -7.70
C LEU A 82 -12.79 -15.80 -7.60
N GLY A 83 -12.92 -17.05 -7.12
CA GLY A 83 -14.20 -17.70 -6.83
C GLY A 83 -15.13 -17.93 -8.05
N ASP A 84 -16.35 -18.36 -7.75
CA ASP A 84 -17.40 -18.65 -8.73
C ASP A 84 -18.07 -17.37 -9.27
N LEU A 85 -18.75 -17.49 -10.42
CA LEU A 85 -19.45 -16.37 -11.08
C LEU A 85 -20.41 -15.65 -10.12
N ALA A 86 -20.20 -14.35 -9.89
CA ALA A 86 -21.11 -13.51 -9.10
C ALA A 86 -22.51 -13.38 -9.76
N GLY A 87 -22.57 -13.58 -11.08
CA GLY A 87 -23.79 -13.63 -11.88
C GLY A 87 -23.48 -13.96 -13.35
N PRO A 88 -24.50 -14.22 -14.20
CA PRO A 88 -24.30 -14.60 -15.60
C PRO A 88 -23.72 -13.49 -16.48
N TYR A 89 -23.68 -12.24 -16.00
CA TYR A 89 -23.20 -11.07 -16.74
C TYR A 89 -22.05 -10.34 -16.05
N ASP A 90 -21.69 -10.74 -14.83
CA ASP A 90 -20.63 -10.09 -14.07
C ASP A 90 -19.29 -10.73 -14.40
N ARG A 91 -18.27 -9.90 -14.62
CA ARG A 91 -16.89 -10.36 -14.63
C ARG A 91 -16.50 -10.67 -13.18
N ASN A 92 -15.94 -11.85 -12.95
CA ASN A 92 -15.34 -12.15 -11.65
C ASN A 92 -14.14 -11.23 -11.38
N PRO A 93 -14.03 -10.68 -10.16
CA PRO A 93 -12.83 -9.98 -9.77
C PRO A 93 -11.66 -10.94 -9.89
N THR A 94 -10.55 -10.45 -10.43
CA THR A 94 -9.28 -11.18 -10.49
C THR A 94 -8.48 -10.94 -9.21
N ARG A 95 -7.43 -11.73 -9.00
CA ARG A 95 -6.44 -11.49 -7.93
C ARG A 95 -5.87 -10.07 -8.00
N TRP A 96 -5.66 -9.56 -9.21
CA TRP A 96 -5.25 -8.18 -9.45
C TRP A 96 -6.29 -7.14 -9.00
N ASP A 97 -7.57 -7.41 -9.20
CA ASP A 97 -8.65 -6.49 -8.80
C ASP A 97 -8.74 -6.35 -7.27
N GLU A 98 -8.58 -7.46 -6.53
CA GLU A 98 -8.51 -7.45 -5.07
C GLU A 98 -7.21 -6.80 -4.57
N LEU A 99 -6.06 -7.13 -5.17
CA LEU A 99 -4.78 -6.52 -4.81
C LEU A 99 -4.81 -4.99 -5.00
N ARG A 100 -5.42 -4.50 -6.09
CA ARG A 100 -5.64 -3.06 -6.28
C ARG A 100 -6.38 -2.43 -5.11
N GLN A 101 -7.43 -3.08 -4.60
CA GLN A 101 -8.21 -2.58 -3.47
C GLN A 101 -7.34 -2.54 -2.20
N THR A 102 -6.59 -3.63 -1.92
CA THR A 102 -5.66 -3.71 -0.79
C THR A 102 -4.62 -2.60 -0.85
N VAL A 103 -3.93 -2.43 -1.98
CA VAL A 103 -2.88 -1.41 -2.16
C VAL A 103 -3.46 0.00 -1.99
N SER A 104 -4.67 0.25 -2.52
CA SER A 104 -5.34 1.55 -2.39
C SER A 104 -5.60 1.92 -0.91
N ILE A 105 -6.11 0.96 -0.13
CA ILE A 105 -6.38 1.19 1.30
C ILE A 105 -5.07 1.32 2.08
N VAL A 106 -4.05 0.51 1.76
CA VAL A 106 -2.71 0.61 2.36
C VAL A 106 -2.14 2.01 2.13
N VAL A 107 -2.15 2.54 0.90
CA VAL A 107 -1.65 3.90 0.61
C VAL A 107 -2.36 4.95 1.45
N ASP A 108 -3.69 4.92 1.49
CA ASP A 108 -4.45 5.92 2.22
C ASP A 108 -4.16 5.87 3.73
N ILE A 109 -4.12 4.68 4.33
CA ILE A 109 -3.82 4.50 5.76
C ILE A 109 -2.37 4.85 6.07
N ALA A 110 -1.41 4.33 5.31
CA ALA A 110 0.01 4.54 5.53
C ALA A 110 0.39 6.03 5.41
N SER A 111 -0.24 6.78 4.50
CA SER A 111 -0.03 8.23 4.34
C SER A 111 -0.37 9.08 5.57
N LEU A 112 -1.04 8.50 6.58
CA LEU A 112 -1.28 9.16 7.87
C LEU A 112 -0.01 9.21 8.74
N PHE A 113 0.86 8.19 8.59
CA PHE A 113 2.02 7.95 9.46
C PHE A 113 3.33 8.18 8.72
N ASP A 114 3.32 8.03 7.39
CA ASP A 114 4.44 8.35 6.51
C ASP A 114 4.18 9.64 5.74
N PRO A 115 4.73 10.80 6.18
CA PRO A 115 4.49 12.08 5.52
C PRO A 115 5.11 12.15 4.11
N ASP A 116 6.10 11.31 3.83
CA ASP A 116 6.77 11.22 2.53
C ASP A 116 5.98 10.35 1.55
N GLY A 117 4.93 9.66 2.01
CA GLY A 117 4.18 8.69 1.22
C GLY A 117 4.86 7.32 1.22
N ILE A 118 4.26 6.36 0.51
CA ILE A 118 4.81 5.01 0.40
C ILE A 118 5.37 4.74 -0.99
N ASP A 119 6.31 3.82 -1.08
CA ASP A 119 6.87 3.38 -2.35
C ASP A 119 6.25 2.05 -2.80
N ILE A 120 5.88 1.97 -4.07
CA ILE A 120 5.26 0.78 -4.66
C ILE A 120 6.20 0.25 -5.73
N PHE A 121 6.67 -0.98 -5.55
CA PHE A 121 7.56 -1.66 -6.49
C PHE A 121 6.80 -2.79 -7.16
N PHE A 122 6.62 -2.71 -8.47
CA PHE A 122 6.04 -3.79 -9.24
C PHE A 122 7.10 -4.82 -9.62
N LEU A 123 6.70 -6.07 -9.85
CA LEU A 123 7.62 -7.12 -10.27
C LEU A 123 8.11 -6.97 -11.71
N ASN A 124 7.29 -6.41 -12.60
CA ASN A 124 7.52 -6.40 -14.04
C ASN A 124 7.44 -5.00 -14.68
N ARG A 125 7.36 -3.93 -13.89
CA ARG A 125 7.35 -2.53 -14.37
C ARG A 125 8.06 -1.57 -13.42
N GLU A 126 8.24 -0.34 -13.88
CA GLU A 126 8.86 0.73 -13.09
C GLU A 126 8.07 1.02 -11.82
N PRO A 127 8.75 1.36 -10.72
CA PRO A 127 8.10 1.55 -9.46
C PRO A 127 7.55 2.98 -9.31
N MET A 128 6.61 3.17 -8.40
CA MET A 128 6.09 4.48 -7.98
C MET A 128 6.68 4.86 -6.63
N ARG A 129 7.06 6.13 -6.48
CA ARG A 129 7.67 6.66 -5.25
C ARG A 129 6.77 7.69 -4.60
N HIS A 130 6.83 7.78 -3.28
CA HIS A 130 6.17 8.85 -2.50
C HIS A 130 4.66 8.96 -2.77
N VAL A 131 3.98 7.83 -2.94
CA VAL A 131 2.53 7.79 -3.20
C VAL A 131 1.79 8.14 -1.91
N LYS A 132 0.92 9.14 -1.95
CA LYS A 132 0.22 9.70 -0.77
C LYS A 132 -1.28 9.50 -0.80
N SER A 133 -1.85 9.10 -1.92
CA SER A 133 -3.27 8.83 -2.06
C SER A 133 -3.54 7.71 -3.06
N SER A 134 -4.58 6.92 -2.78
CA SER A 134 -5.11 5.91 -3.70
C SER A 134 -5.51 6.46 -5.07
N ASP A 135 -5.85 7.76 -5.18
CA ASP A 135 -6.17 8.39 -6.46
C ASP A 135 -5.00 8.35 -7.46
N GLU A 136 -3.75 8.36 -6.97
CA GLU A 136 -2.54 8.27 -7.79
C GLU A 136 -2.38 6.88 -8.45
N LEU A 137 -3.06 5.87 -7.91
CA LEU A 137 -2.96 4.48 -8.36
C LEU A 137 -3.90 4.16 -9.53
N VAL A 138 -4.91 5.00 -9.78
CA VAL A 138 -5.98 4.70 -10.74
C VAL A 138 -5.41 4.34 -12.11
N ALA A 139 -4.43 5.11 -12.60
CA ALA A 139 -3.84 4.88 -13.92
C ALA A 139 -2.99 3.60 -13.97
N VAL A 140 -2.14 3.35 -12.97
CA VAL A 140 -1.19 2.22 -13.03
C VAL A 140 -1.90 0.86 -12.98
N PHE A 141 -3.02 0.77 -12.26
CA PHE A 141 -3.79 -0.47 -12.17
C PHE A 141 -4.66 -0.75 -13.40
N THR A 142 -4.78 0.18 -14.35
CA THR A 142 -5.42 -0.12 -15.66
C THR A 142 -4.57 -1.04 -16.53
N VAL A 143 -3.24 -1.01 -16.34
CA VAL A 143 -2.29 -1.85 -17.07
C VAL A 143 -2.33 -3.26 -16.48
N GLN A 144 -2.78 -4.22 -17.28
CA GLN A 144 -2.96 -5.60 -16.84
C GLN A 144 -1.63 -6.28 -16.44
N PRO A 145 -1.66 -7.22 -15.48
CA PRO A 145 -0.51 -8.03 -15.11
C PRO A 145 0.04 -8.88 -16.26
N GLN A 146 1.36 -8.98 -16.34
CA GLN A 146 2.08 -9.80 -17.31
C GLN A 146 3.51 -10.09 -16.84
N GLY A 147 4.11 -11.17 -17.32
CA GLY A 147 5.49 -11.53 -17.04
C GLY A 147 5.66 -12.51 -15.87
N PRO A 148 6.92 -12.79 -15.48
CA PRO A 148 7.26 -13.71 -14.39
C PRO A 148 7.04 -13.10 -13.00
N THR A 149 7.40 -13.86 -11.95
CA THR A 149 7.26 -13.47 -10.52
C THR A 149 8.64 -13.27 -9.84
N PRO A 150 9.50 -12.32 -10.29
CA PRO A 150 10.88 -12.16 -9.81
C PRO A 150 11.01 -11.44 -8.45
N ILE A 151 10.34 -11.95 -7.41
CA ILE A 151 10.26 -11.30 -6.08
C ILE A 151 11.65 -11.00 -5.51
N LEU A 152 12.58 -11.96 -5.57
CA LEU A 152 13.92 -11.80 -4.99
C LEU A 152 14.69 -10.63 -5.62
N ARG A 153 14.55 -10.42 -6.94
CA ARG A 153 15.21 -9.32 -7.65
C ARG A 153 14.73 -7.98 -7.10
N VAL A 154 13.42 -7.83 -6.93
CA VAL A 154 12.80 -6.59 -6.44
C VAL A 154 13.06 -6.39 -4.95
N LEU A 155 12.96 -7.42 -4.12
CA LEU A 155 13.30 -7.35 -2.70
C LEU A 155 14.74 -6.86 -2.49
N ARG A 156 15.71 -7.42 -3.21
CA ARG A 156 17.11 -6.98 -3.16
C ARG A 156 17.30 -5.55 -3.66
N HIS A 157 16.50 -5.12 -4.63
CA HIS A 157 16.52 -3.73 -5.10
C HIS A 157 16.03 -2.78 -4.00
N VAL A 158 14.90 -3.08 -3.36
CA VAL A 158 14.36 -2.32 -2.21
C VAL A 158 15.37 -2.24 -1.08
N LEU A 159 15.95 -3.37 -0.66
CA LEU A 159 16.90 -3.42 0.46
C LEU A 159 18.16 -2.58 0.20
N ARG A 160 18.64 -2.52 -1.05
CA ARG A 160 19.77 -1.67 -1.44
C ARG A 160 19.38 -0.20 -1.49
N GLU A 161 18.22 0.10 -2.07
CA GLU A 161 17.76 1.48 -2.24
C GLU A 161 17.49 2.14 -0.89
N LYS A 162 16.84 1.42 0.03
CA LYS A 162 16.43 1.93 1.35
C LYS A 162 17.50 1.81 2.45
N GLN A 163 18.75 1.51 2.08
CA GLN A 163 19.81 1.19 3.04
C GLN A 163 20.11 2.36 4.00
N LEU A 164 19.96 3.61 3.55
CA LEU A 164 20.19 4.79 4.37
C LEU A 164 18.99 5.07 5.27
N GLU A 165 17.77 4.94 4.74
CA GLU A 165 16.51 5.15 5.45
C GLU A 165 16.35 4.17 6.61
N ILE A 166 16.80 2.92 6.45
CA ILE A 166 16.81 1.90 7.52
C ILE A 166 17.62 2.37 8.75
N GLN A 167 18.60 3.26 8.60
CA GLN A 167 19.37 3.78 9.74
C GLN A 167 18.55 4.73 10.61
N GLU A 168 17.66 5.51 10.00
CA GLU A 168 16.83 6.52 10.67
C GLU A 168 15.47 5.95 11.09
N ARG A 169 14.79 5.27 10.17
CA ARG A 169 13.44 4.71 10.30
C ARG A 169 13.46 3.20 10.23
N LYS A 170 12.41 2.54 10.72
CA LYS A 170 12.20 1.12 10.41
C LYS A 170 11.63 0.99 9.00
N LEU A 171 11.88 -0.10 8.30
CA LEU A 171 11.36 -0.36 6.96
C LEU A 171 10.35 -1.51 7.00
N LEU A 172 9.06 -1.22 6.85
CA LEU A 172 8.05 -2.26 6.66
C LEU A 172 7.96 -2.58 5.17
N ILE A 173 8.16 -3.85 4.82
CA ILE A 173 8.00 -4.33 3.45
C ILE A 173 6.76 -5.22 3.38
N LEU A 174 5.80 -4.83 2.55
CA LEU A 174 4.65 -5.65 2.19
C LEU A 174 4.95 -6.33 0.85
N ILE A 175 4.71 -7.64 0.73
CA ILE A 175 4.91 -8.37 -0.52
C ILE A 175 3.60 -9.08 -0.85
N ALA A 176 2.88 -8.62 -1.87
CA ALA A 176 1.70 -9.30 -2.38
C ALA A 176 2.06 -10.19 -3.57
N THR A 177 1.67 -11.46 -3.54
CA THR A 177 1.97 -12.46 -4.59
C THR A 177 0.93 -13.57 -4.58
N ASP A 178 0.59 -14.13 -5.74
CA ASP A 178 -0.35 -15.26 -5.85
C ASP A 178 0.32 -16.61 -6.08
N GLY A 179 1.65 -16.65 -6.18
CA GLY A 179 2.36 -17.85 -6.59
C GLY A 179 3.78 -18.02 -6.06
N VAL A 180 4.49 -18.92 -6.73
CA VAL A 180 5.86 -19.31 -6.41
C VAL A 180 6.84 -18.31 -7.05
N PRO A 181 7.78 -17.72 -6.30
CA PRO A 181 8.79 -16.81 -6.85
C PRO A 181 9.61 -17.49 -7.95
N THR A 182 10.01 -16.70 -8.94
CA THR A 182 10.85 -17.15 -10.06
C THR A 182 12.17 -16.39 -10.11
N ASN A 183 13.19 -16.99 -10.71
CA ASN A 183 14.45 -16.33 -11.05
C ASN A 183 14.34 -15.57 -12.39
N GLU A 184 15.42 -14.95 -12.82
CA GLU A 184 15.46 -14.17 -14.08
C GLU A 184 15.16 -15.00 -15.34
N ASN A 185 15.30 -16.33 -15.26
CA ASN A 185 14.97 -17.26 -16.33
C ASN A 185 13.52 -17.79 -16.23
N GLY A 186 12.72 -17.29 -15.29
CA GLY A 186 11.34 -17.75 -15.05
C GLY A 186 11.23 -19.09 -14.33
N GLN A 187 12.33 -19.63 -13.78
CA GLN A 187 12.31 -20.90 -13.04
C GLN A 187 12.01 -20.66 -11.56
N GLN A 188 11.24 -21.55 -10.94
CA GLN A 188 10.90 -21.43 -9.51
C GLN A 188 12.14 -21.38 -8.61
N ASP A 189 12.17 -20.42 -7.69
CA ASP A 189 13.31 -20.20 -6.79
C ASP A 189 12.89 -19.72 -5.39
N THR A 190 12.15 -20.57 -4.69
CA THR A 190 11.73 -20.33 -3.30
C THR A 190 12.90 -20.30 -2.33
N LYS A 191 13.92 -21.13 -2.55
CA LYS A 191 15.06 -21.28 -1.63
C LYS A 191 15.89 -20.01 -1.55
N SER A 192 16.15 -19.35 -2.67
CA SER A 192 16.92 -18.10 -2.66
C SER A 192 16.12 -16.96 -2.04
N LEU A 193 14.80 -16.91 -2.24
CA LEU A 193 13.95 -15.94 -1.56
C LEU A 193 13.94 -16.17 -0.04
N GLU A 194 13.79 -17.42 0.42
CA GLU A 194 13.88 -17.76 1.84
C GLU A 194 15.22 -17.31 2.43
N HIS A 195 16.32 -17.58 1.74
CA HIS A 195 17.65 -17.17 2.18
C HIS A 195 17.74 -15.66 2.36
N ALA A 196 17.26 -14.88 1.39
CA ALA A 196 17.29 -13.42 1.48
C ALA A 196 16.42 -12.88 2.63
N LEU A 197 15.22 -13.42 2.81
CA LEU A 197 14.33 -13.06 3.92
C LEU A 197 14.96 -13.38 5.29
N ARG A 198 15.83 -14.38 5.39
CA ARG A 198 16.51 -14.73 6.65
C ARG A 198 17.79 -13.95 6.89
N HIS A 199 18.54 -13.62 5.85
CA HIS A 199 19.95 -13.24 5.99
C HIS A 199 20.31 -11.90 5.35
N GLU A 200 19.50 -11.39 4.43
CA GLU A 200 19.80 -10.12 3.72
C GLU A 200 19.05 -8.92 4.32
N ARG A 201 18.07 -9.15 5.20
CA ARG A 201 17.44 -8.09 6.01
C ARG A 201 18.36 -7.67 7.14
N ASN A 202 19.09 -6.58 6.96
CA ASN A 202 20.10 -6.12 7.92
C ASN A 202 19.90 -4.65 8.38
N PRO A 203 19.64 -4.39 9.67
CA PRO A 203 19.39 -5.37 10.73
C PRO A 203 17.95 -5.90 10.68
N ILE A 204 17.77 -7.21 10.86
CA ILE A 204 16.50 -7.92 10.65
C ILE A 204 15.34 -7.43 11.53
N ASN A 205 15.64 -6.86 12.69
CA ASN A 205 14.65 -6.30 13.63
C ASN A 205 14.11 -4.92 13.23
N ARG A 206 14.73 -4.28 12.23
CA ARG A 206 14.26 -3.00 11.68
C ARG A 206 13.52 -3.17 10.36
N ILE A 207 13.48 -4.39 9.81
CA ILE A 207 12.89 -4.67 8.50
C ILE A 207 11.84 -5.77 8.61
N PRO A 208 10.71 -5.56 9.33
CA PRO A 208 9.61 -6.51 9.31
C PRO A 208 9.05 -6.66 7.89
N VAL A 209 8.59 -7.86 7.57
CA VAL A 209 7.99 -8.18 6.27
C VAL A 209 6.64 -8.83 6.52
N THR A 210 5.62 -8.41 5.77
CA THR A 210 4.36 -9.16 5.66
C THR A 210 4.20 -9.64 4.23
N ILE A 211 3.97 -10.94 4.05
CA ILE A 211 3.62 -11.52 2.75
C ILE A 211 2.11 -11.69 2.69
N ILE A 212 1.49 -11.16 1.63
CA ILE A 212 0.06 -11.25 1.39
C ILE A 212 -0.14 -12.28 0.29
N ALA A 213 -0.78 -13.39 0.62
CA ALA A 213 -1.09 -14.44 -0.34
C ALA A 213 -2.35 -14.07 -1.12
N CYS A 214 -2.18 -13.68 -2.39
CA CYS A 214 -3.27 -13.26 -3.26
C CYS A 214 -3.88 -14.44 -4.02
N THR A 215 -4.10 -15.57 -3.37
CA THR A 215 -4.55 -16.81 -4.03
C THR A 215 -5.45 -17.65 -3.12
N ASP A 216 -6.42 -18.31 -3.72
CA ASP A 216 -7.25 -19.36 -3.14
C ASP A 216 -6.66 -20.77 -3.33
N ASP A 217 -5.53 -20.88 -4.03
CA ASP A 217 -4.75 -22.11 -4.20
C ASP A 217 -3.71 -22.26 -3.08
N TYR A 218 -4.10 -22.97 -2.03
CA TYR A 218 -3.25 -23.25 -0.87
C TYR A 218 -2.04 -24.13 -1.17
N GLU A 219 -2.05 -24.93 -2.25
CA GLU A 219 -0.90 -25.78 -2.58
C GLU A 219 0.29 -24.94 -3.06
N CYS A 220 0.01 -23.94 -3.89
CA CYS A 220 1.03 -23.03 -4.44
C CYS A 220 1.73 -22.21 -3.35
N ILE A 221 1.04 -21.87 -2.26
CA ILE A 221 1.55 -21.02 -1.17
C ILE A 221 1.88 -21.77 0.12
N GLY A 222 1.72 -23.08 0.19
CA GLY A 222 1.95 -23.85 1.42
C GLY A 222 3.38 -23.76 1.99
N TYR A 223 4.33 -23.18 1.25
CA TYR A 223 5.65 -22.83 1.76
C TYR A 223 5.65 -21.61 2.69
N LEU A 224 4.73 -20.65 2.50
CA LEU A 224 4.61 -19.43 3.31
C LEU A 224 4.29 -19.75 4.78
N ASN A 225 3.37 -20.69 5.03
CA ASN A 225 3.05 -21.17 6.40
C ASN A 225 4.27 -21.73 7.16
N ARG A 226 5.28 -22.25 6.44
CA ARG A 226 6.54 -22.69 7.07
C ARG A 226 7.49 -21.55 7.33
N TRP A 227 7.45 -20.51 6.51
CA TRP A 227 8.29 -19.33 6.64
C TRP A 227 7.83 -18.44 7.79
N ASP A 228 6.54 -18.19 7.86
CA ASP A 228 5.87 -17.46 8.93
C ASP A 228 6.38 -17.88 10.33
N LYS A 229 6.31 -19.19 10.62
CA LYS A 229 6.76 -19.76 11.91
C LYS A 229 8.27 -19.75 12.16
N LYS A 230 9.10 -19.56 11.13
CA LYS A 230 10.56 -19.81 11.22
C LYS A 230 11.41 -18.58 10.91
N ILE A 231 10.89 -17.60 10.20
CA ILE A 231 11.62 -16.41 9.79
C ILE A 231 11.22 -15.29 10.77
N PRO A 232 12.17 -14.70 11.51
CA PRO A 232 11.83 -13.69 12.52
C PRO A 232 11.30 -12.42 11.86
N ASN A 233 10.33 -11.75 12.49
CA ASN A 233 9.68 -10.53 11.97
C ASN A 233 9.17 -10.71 10.53
N LEU A 234 8.64 -11.90 10.23
CA LEU A 234 7.89 -12.19 9.02
C LEU A 234 6.50 -12.60 9.47
N ASP A 235 5.50 -12.08 8.78
CA ASP A 235 4.09 -12.46 8.93
C ASP A 235 3.55 -12.86 7.55
N VAL A 236 2.55 -13.76 7.53
CA VAL A 236 1.85 -14.16 6.31
C VAL A 236 0.36 -13.96 6.52
N ALA A 237 -0.26 -13.14 5.67
CA ALA A 237 -1.69 -12.96 5.62
C ALA A 237 -2.27 -13.66 4.39
N ASP A 238 -3.30 -14.48 4.60
CA ASP A 238 -4.05 -15.10 3.50
C ASP A 238 -4.97 -14.07 2.80
N ASP A 239 -5.72 -14.49 1.78
CA ASP A 239 -6.75 -13.66 1.18
C ASP A 239 -7.84 -13.28 2.20
N TYR A 240 -8.56 -12.19 1.94
CA TYR A 240 -9.54 -11.67 2.90
C TYR A 240 -10.59 -12.69 3.33
N LYS A 241 -11.08 -13.53 2.40
CA LYS A 241 -12.16 -14.48 2.71
C LYS A 241 -11.63 -15.59 3.62
N SER A 242 -10.44 -16.11 3.34
CA SER A 242 -9.78 -17.11 4.18
C SER A 242 -9.50 -16.56 5.57
N GLU A 243 -8.80 -15.42 5.65
CA GLU A 243 -8.41 -14.77 6.89
C GLU A 243 -9.62 -14.48 7.80
N ARG A 244 -10.69 -13.94 7.21
CA ARG A 244 -11.93 -13.68 7.94
C ARG A 244 -12.54 -14.96 8.51
N GLN A 245 -12.55 -16.04 7.75
CA GLN A 245 -13.12 -17.31 8.22
C GLN A 245 -12.30 -17.88 9.39
N GLU A 246 -10.98 -17.77 9.34
CA GLU A 246 -10.09 -18.25 10.41
C GLU A 246 -10.25 -17.45 11.69
N ILE A 247 -10.25 -16.12 11.59
CA ILE A 247 -10.52 -15.23 12.73
C ILE A 247 -11.90 -15.53 13.32
N GLN A 248 -12.94 -15.70 12.50
CA GLN A 248 -14.30 -15.99 13.00
C GLN A 248 -14.42 -17.38 13.64
N LYS A 249 -13.62 -18.37 13.23
CA LYS A 249 -13.55 -19.68 13.91
C LYS A 249 -13.04 -19.53 15.34
N VAL A 250 -12.10 -18.63 15.59
CA VAL A 250 -11.47 -18.43 16.91
C VAL A 250 -12.20 -17.40 17.78
N GLN A 251 -12.46 -16.22 17.24
CA GLN A 251 -13.09 -15.11 17.95
C GLN A 251 -14.60 -15.29 18.11
N GLY A 252 -15.24 -16.02 17.18
CA GLY A 252 -16.68 -16.25 17.14
C GLY A 252 -17.29 -15.84 15.80
N LYS A 253 -18.36 -16.54 15.40
CA LYS A 253 -18.99 -16.38 14.07
C LYS A 253 -19.43 -14.95 13.75
N ASP A 254 -19.84 -14.21 14.79
CA ASP A 254 -20.34 -12.83 14.68
C ASP A 254 -19.24 -11.78 14.93
N PHE A 255 -17.97 -12.19 15.01
CA PHE A 255 -16.86 -11.26 15.16
C PHE A 255 -16.79 -10.33 13.94
N PRO A 256 -16.88 -9.00 14.13
CA PRO A 256 -16.80 -8.05 13.03
C PRO A 256 -15.36 -7.98 12.51
N PHE A 257 -15.21 -8.20 11.21
CA PHE A 257 -13.92 -8.13 10.52
C PHE A 257 -14.15 -7.64 9.09
N SER A 258 -14.07 -6.33 8.91
CA SER A 258 -14.25 -5.68 7.61
C SER A 258 -13.04 -5.90 6.71
N PHE A 259 -13.15 -5.51 5.43
CA PHE A 259 -11.99 -5.50 4.55
C PHE A 259 -10.94 -4.47 5.02
N GLY A 260 -11.37 -3.36 5.63
CA GLY A 260 -10.44 -2.41 6.26
C GLY A 260 -9.69 -3.02 7.44
N ASP A 261 -10.36 -3.82 8.29
CA ASP A 261 -9.71 -4.54 9.39
C ASP A 261 -8.66 -5.52 8.88
N TYR A 262 -8.94 -6.21 7.77
CA TYR A 262 -7.98 -7.06 7.08
C TYR A 262 -6.74 -6.28 6.61
N VAL A 263 -6.93 -5.13 5.96
CA VAL A 263 -5.79 -4.30 5.53
C VAL A 263 -4.98 -3.80 6.73
N VAL A 264 -5.63 -3.49 7.86
CA VAL A 264 -4.91 -3.16 9.09
C VAL A 264 -4.13 -4.37 9.63
N LYS A 265 -4.70 -5.59 9.60
CA LYS A 265 -3.95 -6.81 9.97
C LYS A 265 -2.72 -6.98 9.07
N VAL A 266 -2.86 -6.83 7.75
CA VAL A 266 -1.74 -6.88 6.79
C VAL A 266 -0.63 -5.87 7.12
N LEU A 267 -1.00 -4.64 7.51
CA LEU A 267 -0.01 -3.62 7.90
C LEU A 267 0.68 -3.93 9.23
N MET A 268 0.01 -4.65 10.12
CA MET A 268 0.38 -4.74 11.52
C MET A 268 0.89 -6.10 11.96
N GLY A 269 0.64 -7.20 11.23
CA GLY A 269 0.93 -8.55 11.70
C GLY A 269 2.41 -8.75 12.04
N ALA A 270 3.33 -8.29 11.18
CA ALA A 270 4.77 -8.35 11.46
C ALA A 270 5.27 -7.28 12.47
N VAL A 271 4.41 -6.36 12.92
CA VAL A 271 4.75 -5.19 13.74
C VAL A 271 4.21 -5.29 15.17
N ASP A 272 2.99 -5.83 15.34
CA ASP A 272 2.29 -5.98 16.61
C ASP A 272 1.67 -7.38 16.68
N SER A 273 2.21 -8.22 17.55
CA SER A 273 1.79 -9.61 17.73
C SER A 273 0.34 -9.78 18.18
N TRP A 274 -0.34 -8.71 18.58
CA TRP A 274 -1.78 -8.76 18.80
C TRP A 274 -2.54 -9.14 17.53
N PHE A 275 -2.12 -8.65 16.36
CA PHE A 275 -2.75 -8.93 15.07
C PHE A 275 -2.44 -10.33 14.55
N ASP A 276 -1.18 -10.74 14.68
CA ASP A 276 -0.69 -12.09 14.37
C ASP A 276 -1.51 -13.15 15.13
N THR A 277 -1.82 -12.91 16.42
CA THR A 277 -2.55 -13.91 17.23
C THR A 277 -4.09 -13.91 17.06
N LEU A 278 -4.66 -13.10 16.13
CA LEU A 278 -6.13 -12.96 15.96
C LEU A 278 -6.82 -14.24 15.48
N ASP A 279 -6.15 -15.07 14.70
CA ASP A 279 -6.63 -16.35 14.18
C ASP A 279 -6.12 -17.55 15.00
N GLU A 280 -5.23 -17.31 15.98
CA GLU A 280 -4.69 -18.36 16.85
C GLU A 280 -5.41 -18.46 18.20
N ARG A 281 -5.80 -17.33 18.80
CA ARG A 281 -6.39 -17.29 20.14
C ARG A 281 -7.37 -16.15 20.32
N ARG A 282 -8.31 -16.32 21.25
CA ARG A 282 -9.26 -15.26 21.60
C ARG A 282 -8.56 -14.02 22.15
N VAL A 283 -8.89 -12.88 21.58
CA VAL A 283 -8.45 -11.57 22.07
C VAL A 283 -9.61 -10.86 22.76
N THR A 284 -9.29 -10.08 23.79
CA THR A 284 -10.27 -9.16 24.39
C THR A 284 -10.31 -7.89 23.55
N THR A 285 -11.32 -7.74 22.70
CA THR A 285 -11.65 -6.45 22.10
C THR A 285 -12.49 -5.63 23.08
N SER A 286 -12.27 -4.33 23.11
CA SER A 286 -13.19 -3.37 23.71
C SER A 286 -14.51 -3.50 22.93
N GLY A 287 -15.47 -4.26 23.47
CA GLY A 287 -16.78 -4.39 22.83
C GLY A 287 -17.38 -3.01 22.54
N PRO A 288 -18.27 -2.88 21.52
CA PRO A 288 -19.00 -1.64 21.34
C PRO A 288 -19.62 -1.29 22.68
N THR A 289 -19.42 -0.07 23.17
CA THR A 289 -20.02 0.45 24.39
C THR A 289 -21.53 0.57 24.20
N GLY A 290 -22.22 -0.57 24.10
CA GLY A 290 -23.64 -0.69 24.24
C GLY A 290 -23.94 -0.57 25.72
N ARG A 291 -24.46 0.60 26.12
CA ARG A 291 -25.16 0.76 27.39
C ARG A 291 -26.12 -0.42 27.54
N ARG A 292 -25.82 -1.33 28.47
CA ARG A 292 -26.87 -2.08 29.15
C ARG A 292 -27.52 -1.10 30.12
N THR A 293 -28.62 -0.50 29.69
CA THR A 293 -29.71 -0.14 30.61
C THR A 293 -30.49 -1.41 30.93
#